data_AF-A0A168Q515-F1
#
_entry.id   AF-A0A168Q515-F1
#
_cell.length_a   1.000
_cell.length_b   1.000
_cell.length_c   1.000
_cell.angle_alpha   90.00
_cell.angle_beta   90.00
_cell.angle_gamma   90.00
#
_symmetry.space_group_name_H-M   'P 1'
#
loop_
_entity.id
_entity.type
_entity.pdbx_description
1 polymer ?
#
loop_
_entity_poly.entity_id
_entity_poly.type
_entity_poly.pdbx_seq_one_letter_code
_entity_poly.pdbx_strand_id
1 'polypeptide(L)'
;MAGPQLEIVKFGVYVFFPVGVMLYFGGPQFYDNYVKGIKFWPDYNTTYQPPTTSKEVRDALEKMKSDREEKWIKALQAKKANQEQNEQ
;
A
#
# COMPACT_ATOMS: atom_id res chain seq x y z
N MET A 1 -30.45 -33.52 -27.30
CA MET A 1 -31.04 -32.56 -26.36
C MET A 1 -31.31 -33.31 -25.06
N ALA A 2 -30.45 -33.15 -24.04
CA ALA A 2 -30.68 -33.81 -22.76
C ALA A 2 -31.99 -33.27 -22.16
N GLY A 3 -32.90 -34.19 -21.79
CA GLY A 3 -34.27 -33.85 -21.40
C GLY A 3 -34.40 -33.07 -20.09
N PRO A 4 -35.64 -32.90 -19.58
CA PRO A 4 -35.99 -32.02 -18.45
C PRO A 4 -35.16 -32.22 -17.17
N GLN A 5 -34.60 -33.42 -16.97
CA GLN A 5 -33.71 -33.73 -15.84
C GLN A 5 -32.43 -32.88 -15.83
N LEU A 6 -31.90 -32.52 -16.99
CA LEU A 6 -30.67 -31.74 -17.08
C LEU A 6 -30.90 -30.26 -16.74
N GLU A 7 -32.13 -29.77 -16.92
CA GLU A 7 -32.53 -28.42 -16.53
C GLU A 7 -32.61 -28.31 -15.00
N ILE A 8 -33.21 -29.30 -14.32
CA ILE A 8 -33.35 -29.32 -12.86
C ILE A 8 -31.98 -29.28 -12.15
N VAL A 9 -30.99 -30.01 -12.67
CA VAL A 9 -29.62 -29.98 -12.12
C VAL A 9 -28.99 -28.59 -12.29
N LYS A 10 -29.14 -27.97 -13.48
CA LYS A 10 -28.64 -26.61 -13.72
C LYS A 10 -29.29 -25.58 -12.80
N PHE A 11 -30.61 -25.67 -12.62
CA PHE A 11 -31.34 -24.80 -11.69
C PHE A 11 -30.85 -24.99 -10.25
N GLY A 12 -30.66 -26.24 -9.81
CA GLY A 12 -30.09 -26.54 -8.51
C GLY A 12 -28.71 -25.90 -8.33
N VAL A 13 -27.80 -26.07 -9.30
CA VAL A 13 -26.47 -25.44 -9.26
C VAL A 13 -26.60 -23.92 -9.21
N TYR A 14 -27.42 -23.30 -10.05
CA TYR A 14 -27.56 -21.84 -10.08
C TYR A 14 -28.14 -21.23 -8.82
N VAL A 15 -28.93 -21.98 -8.04
CA VAL A 15 -29.47 -21.50 -6.77
C VAL A 15 -28.51 -21.82 -5.62
N PHE A 16 -28.07 -23.07 -5.49
CA PHE A 16 -27.27 -23.50 -4.34
C PHE A 16 -25.82 -23.04 -4.40
N PHE A 17 -25.24 -22.90 -5.59
CA PHE A 17 -23.86 -22.44 -5.73
C PHE A 17 -23.65 -21.02 -5.17
N PRO A 18 -24.38 -19.98 -5.62
CA PRO A 18 -24.18 -18.64 -5.07
C PRO A 18 -24.56 -18.55 -3.57
N VAL A 19 -25.59 -19.28 -3.13
CA VAL A 19 -25.97 -19.32 -1.71
C VAL A 19 -24.87 -19.97 -0.87
N GLY A 20 -24.30 -21.08 -1.32
CA GLY A 20 -23.21 -21.78 -0.63
C GLY A 20 -21.93 -20.93 -0.57
N VAL A 21 -21.58 -20.28 -1.69
CA VAL A 21 -20.46 -19.32 -1.75
C VAL A 21 -20.69 -18.18 -0.74
N MET A 22 -21.90 -17.60 -0.69
CA MET A 22 -22.22 -16.54 0.26
C MET A 22 -22.13 -17.01 1.71
N LEU A 23 -22.59 -18.21 2.05
CA LEU A 23 -22.51 -18.72 3.42
C LEU A 23 -21.07 -19.02 3.85
N TYR A 24 -20.25 -19.54 2.94
CA TYR A 24 -18.85 -19.84 3.22
C TYR A 24 -18.01 -18.56 3.38
N PHE A 25 -18.08 -17.64 2.41
CA PHE A 25 -17.29 -16.41 2.42
C PHE A 25 -17.89 -15.28 3.25
N GLY A 26 -19.21 -15.24 3.40
CA GLY A 26 -19.94 -14.22 4.17
C GLY A 26 -20.10 -14.57 5.65
N GLY A 27 -19.66 -15.75 6.08
CA GLY A 27 -19.70 -16.15 7.48
C GLY A 27 -18.69 -15.36 8.33
N PRO A 28 -18.99 -15.14 9.63
CA PRO A 28 -18.09 -14.41 10.53
C PRO A 28 -16.72 -15.08 10.67
N GLN A 29 -16.66 -16.41 10.59
CA GLN A 29 -15.38 -17.14 10.65
C GLN A 29 -14.46 -16.84 9.47
N PHE A 30 -15.00 -16.65 8.26
CA PHE A 30 -14.15 -16.30 7.11
C PHE A 30 -13.54 -14.90 7.31
N TYR A 31 -14.34 -13.95 7.79
CA TYR A 31 -13.86 -12.62 8.11
C TYR A 31 -12.76 -12.63 9.18
N ASP A 32 -12.99 -13.33 10.30
CA ASP A 32 -12.02 -13.40 11.40
C ASP A 32 -10.70 -14.07 10.97
N ASN A 33 -10.77 -15.15 10.18
CA ASN A 33 -9.59 -15.91 9.79
C ASN A 33 -8.78 -15.26 8.67
N TYR A 34 -9.44 -14.60 7.70
CA TYR A 34 -8.78 -14.17 6.47
C TYR A 34 -8.75 -12.65 6.28
N VAL A 35 -9.72 -11.90 6.79
CA VAL A 35 -9.84 -10.46 6.49
C VAL A 35 -9.35 -9.58 7.64
N LYS A 36 -9.72 -9.91 8.87
CA LYS A 36 -9.48 -9.09 10.06
C LYS A 36 -7.99 -8.88 10.37
N GLY A 37 -7.15 -9.88 10.10
CA GLY A 37 -5.72 -9.83 10.36
C GLY A 37 -4.89 -9.09 9.28
N ILE A 38 -5.52 -8.66 8.18
CA ILE A 38 -4.79 -7.99 7.10
C ILE A 38 -4.46 -6.56 7.56
N LYS A 39 -3.18 -6.34 7.86
CA LYS A 39 -2.64 -5.01 8.17
C LYS A 39 -2.48 -4.22 6.87
N PHE A 40 -3.57 -3.58 6.42
CA PHE A 40 -3.56 -2.75 5.22
C PHE A 40 -2.66 -1.51 5.33
N TRP A 41 -2.54 -0.96 6.55
CA TRP A 41 -1.78 0.25 6.81
C TRP A 41 -0.51 -0.06 7.60
N PRO A 42 0.64 0.55 7.27
CA PRO A 42 1.84 0.42 8.08
C PRO A 42 1.57 0.88 9.51
N ASP A 43 2.40 0.41 10.45
CA ASP A 43 2.23 0.81 11.85
C ASP A 43 2.36 2.33 11.97
N TYR A 44 1.48 2.94 12.76
CA TYR A 44 1.54 4.37 13.02
C TYR A 44 2.90 4.78 13.62
N ASN A 45 3.50 3.89 14.42
CA ASN A 45 4.81 4.11 15.02
C ASN A 45 5.98 4.02 14.02
N THR A 46 5.79 3.29 12.91
CA THR A 46 6.79 3.17 11.85
C THR A 46 6.65 4.24 10.77
N THR A 47 5.50 4.91 10.74
CA THR A 47 5.19 5.91 9.72
C THR A 47 5.73 7.26 10.15
N TYR A 48 6.15 8.08 9.18
CA TYR A 48 6.52 9.46 9.44
C TYR A 48 5.35 10.22 10.07
N GLN A 49 5.59 10.78 11.25
CA GLN A 49 4.62 11.60 11.95
C GLN A 49 4.85 13.08 11.56
N PRO A 50 3.87 13.72 10.90
CA PRO A 50 4.01 15.13 10.55
C PRO A 50 4.06 15.98 11.83
N PRO A 51 4.87 17.06 11.83
CA PRO A 51 4.94 17.97 12.96
C PRO A 51 3.58 18.62 13.20
N THR A 52 3.12 18.62 14.45
CA THR A 52 1.78 19.12 14.82
C THR A 52 1.84 20.45 15.56
N THR A 53 2.95 20.73 16.24
CA THR A 53 3.14 21.99 16.97
C THR A 53 3.94 23.00 16.15
N SER A 54 3.70 24.30 16.40
CA SER A 54 4.40 25.39 15.70
C SER A 54 5.94 25.31 15.84
N LYS A 55 6.42 24.82 17.00
CA LYS A 55 7.84 24.60 17.24
C LYS A 55 8.39 23.47 16.37
N GLU A 56 7.75 22.30 16.39
CA GLU A 56 8.14 21.15 15.56
C GLU A 56 8.15 21.49 14.06
N VAL A 57 7.20 22.32 13.61
CA VAL A 57 7.15 22.77 12.22
C VAL A 57 8.38 23.60 11.86
N ARG A 58 8.82 24.51 12.74
CA ARG A 58 10.03 25.32 12.52
C ARG A 58 11.28 24.44 12.49
N ASP A 59 11.41 23.53 13.44
CA ASP A 59 12.55 22.60 13.52
C ASP A 59 12.63 21.71 12.26
N ALA A 60 11.48 21.20 11.79
CA ALA A 60 11.41 20.42 10.56
C ALA A 60 11.77 21.26 9.32
N LEU A 61 11.34 22.52 9.26
CA LEU A 61 11.70 23.43 8.16
C LEU A 61 13.19 23.74 8.12
N GLU A 62 13.83 23.95 9.27
CA GLU A 62 15.27 24.17 9.36
C GLU A 62 16.05 22.95 8.86
N LYS A 63 15.64 21.75 9.31
CA LYS A 63 16.20 20.49 8.80
C LYS A 63 16.04 20.33 7.28
N MET A 64 14.86 20.67 6.74
CA MET A 64 14.62 20.60 5.30
C MET A 64 15.51 21.59 4.51
N LYS A 65 15.85 22.75 5.09
CA LYS A 65 16.77 23.71 4.47
C LYS A 65 18.20 23.18 4.47
N SER A 66 18.69 22.65 5.59
CA SER A 66 20.04 22.07 5.66
C SER A 66 20.19 20.89 4.71
N ASP A 67 19.22 19.97 4.69
CA ASP A 67 19.23 18.80 3.80
C ASP A 67 19.26 19.22 2.33
N ARG A 68 18.59 20.33 2.00
CA ARG A 68 18.63 20.91 0.66
C ARG A 68 20.03 21.40 0.36
N GLU A 69 20.59 22.28 1.18
CA GLU A 69 21.93 22.86 0.97
C GLU A 69 23.00 21.78 0.79
N GLU A 70 22.99 20.74 1.63
CA GLU A 70 23.91 19.60 1.50
C GLU A 70 23.79 18.90 0.15
N LYS A 71 22.57 18.67 -0.34
CA LYS A 71 22.34 18.07 -1.67
C LYS A 71 22.88 18.94 -2.78
N TRP A 72 22.71 20.26 -2.69
CA TRP A 72 23.26 21.21 -3.66
C TRP A 72 24.79 21.19 -3.68
N ILE A 73 25.43 21.19 -2.52
CA ILE A 73 26.89 21.12 -2.41
C ILE A 73 27.42 19.82 -3.01
N LYS A 74 26.82 18.67 -2.66
CA LYS A 74 27.20 17.36 -3.22
C LYS A 74 27.04 17.32 -4.73
N ALA A 75 25.95 17.88 -5.27
CA ALA A 75 25.73 17.96 -6.71
C ALA A 75 26.77 18.84 -7.42
N LEU A 76 27.18 19.96 -6.81
CA LEU A 76 28.24 20.83 -7.36
C LEU A 76 29.59 20.12 -7.36
N GLN A 77 29.93 19.41 -6.28
CA GLN A 77 31.18 18.63 -6.20
C GLN A 77 31.21 17.52 -7.25
N ALA A 78 30.11 16.78 -7.41
CA ALA A 78 29.99 15.75 -8.44
C ALA A 78 30.13 16.33 -9.85
N LYS A 79 29.55 17.51 -10.13
CA LYS A 79 29.74 18.19 -11.41
C LYS A 79 31.19 18.57 -11.67
N LYS A 80 31.88 19.13 -10.66
CA LYS A 80 33.31 19.49 -10.78
C LYS A 80 34.19 18.26 -11.04
N ALA A 81 33.99 17.17 -10.28
CA ALA A 81 34.71 15.92 -10.48
C ALA A 81 34.50 15.34 -11.89
N ASN A 82 33.27 15.38 -12.40
CA ASN A 82 32.99 14.93 -13.77
C ASN A 82 33.61 15.84 -14.84
N GLN A 83 33.78 17.13 -14.57
CA GLN A 83 34.47 18.05 -15.49
C GLN A 83 35.96 17.77 -15.53
N GLU A 84 36.60 17.58 -14.37
CA GLU A 84 38.02 17.22 -14.26
C GLU A 84 38.34 15.86 -14.93
N GLN A 85 37.41 14.91 -14.88
CA GLN A 85 37.55 13.62 -15.58
C GLN A 85 37.37 13.72 -17.10
N ASN A 86 36.61 14.69 -17.61
CA ASN A 86 36.39 14.87 -19.05
C ASN A 86 37.48 15.72 -19.71
N GLU A 87 38.28 16.45 -18.93
CA GLU A 87 39.40 17.28 -19.40
C GLU A 87 40.76 16.52 -19.39
N GLN A 88 40.81 15.31 -18.83
CA GLN A 88 41.94 14.37 -18.90
C GLN A 88 41.74 13.35 -20.03
#